data_AF-F3CGX0-F1
#
_entry.id   AF-F3CGX0-F1
#
_cell.length_a   1.000
_cell.length_b   1.000
_cell.length_c   1.000
_cell.angle_alpha   90.00
_cell.angle_beta   90.00
_cell.angle_gamma   90.00
#
_symmetry.space_group_name_H-M   'P 1'
#
loop_
_entity.id
_entity.type
_entity.pdbx_description
1 polymer ?
#
loop_
_entity_poly.entity_id
_entity_poly.type
_entity_poly.pdbx_seq_one_letter_code
_entity_poly.pdbx_strand_id
1 'polypeptide(L)' 'AFLLFDQTKQYFWGWVAAIAGFMLAQVLISVVLAIEIGFINTVMIKDGTLTTTLEGNLTILIVF' A
#
# COMPACT_ATOMS: atom_id res chain seq x y z
N ALA A 1 -33.72 -2.06 -7.05
CA ALA A 1 -33.81 -2.45 -8.48
C ALA A 1 -32.85 -3.59 -8.86
N PHE A 2 -31.57 -3.57 -8.49
CA PHE A 2 -30.58 -4.61 -8.87
C PHE A 2 -30.57 -5.89 -8.03
N LEU A 3 -31.31 -5.95 -6.90
CA LEU A 3 -31.41 -7.17 -6.07
C LEU A 3 -32.65 -8.04 -6.41
N LEU A 4 -33.52 -7.56 -7.31
CA LEU A 4 -34.82 -8.15 -7.62
C LEU A 4 -34.77 -9.23 -8.71
N PHE A 5 -33.68 -9.31 -9.48
CA PHE A 5 -33.49 -10.34 -10.50
C PHE A 5 -32.13 -11.03 -10.29
N ASP A 6 -32.05 -12.35 -10.47
CA ASP A 6 -30.85 -13.12 -10.10
C ASP A 6 -29.58 -12.69 -10.85
N GLN A 7 -29.72 -12.31 -12.12
CA GLN A 7 -28.60 -11.85 -12.95
C GLN A 7 -28.08 -10.48 -12.50
N THR A 8 -28.98 -9.55 -12.13
CA THR A 8 -28.59 -8.21 -11.64
C THR A 8 -27.98 -8.25 -10.25
N LYS A 9 -28.37 -9.23 -9.43
CA LYS A 9 -27.75 -9.52 -8.12
C LYS A 9 -26.31 -9.99 -8.30
N GLN A 10 -26.03 -10.88 -9.25
CA GLN A 10 -24.66 -11.35 -9.53
C GLN A 10 -23.74 -10.21 -9.99
N TYR A 11 -24.21 -9.33 -10.87
CA TYR A 11 -23.43 -8.15 -11.28
C TYR A 11 -23.18 -7.19 -10.11
N PHE A 12 -24.18 -6.97 -9.26
CA PHE A 12 -24.02 -6.15 -8.05
C PHE A 12 -22.92 -6.69 -7.14
N TRP A 13 -22.92 -7.99 -6.85
CA TRP A 13 -21.88 -8.63 -6.04
C TRP A 13 -20.50 -8.60 -6.71
N GLY A 14 -20.43 -8.67 -8.04
CA GLY A 14 -19.17 -8.49 -8.79
C GLY A 14 -18.55 -7.11 -8.57
N TRP A 15 -19.36 -6.05 -8.61
CA TRP A 15 -18.89 -4.69 -8.31
C TRP A 15 -18.49 -4.50 -6.85
N VAL A 16 -19.26 -5.06 -5.91
CA VAL A 16 -18.92 -5.03 -4.48
C VAL A 16 -17.58 -5.72 -4.23
N ALA A 17 -17.35 -6.89 -4.84
CA ALA A 17 -16.09 -7.61 -4.72
C ALA A 17 -14.91 -6.83 -5.31
N ALA A 18 -15.09 -6.16 -6.45
CA ALA A 18 -14.06 -5.31 -7.06
C ALA A 18 -13.69 -4.13 -6.15
N ILE A 19 -14.68 -3.44 -5.58
CA ILE A 19 -14.43 -2.32 -4.66
C ILE A 19 -13.77 -2.83 -3.37
N ALA A 20 -14.23 -3.95 -2.81
CA ALA A 20 -13.62 -4.54 -1.62
C ALA A 20 -12.16 -4.93 -1.86
N GLY A 21 -11.84 -5.53 -3.00
CA GLY A 21 -10.47 -5.86 -3.39
C GLY A 21 -9.58 -4.62 -3.56
N PHE A 22 -10.12 -3.56 -4.17
CA PHE A 22 -9.40 -2.29 -4.30
C PHE A 22 -9.12 -1.67 -2.93
N MET A 23 -10.12 -1.61 -2.04
CA MET A 23 -9.94 -1.08 -0.69
C MET A 23 -8.93 -1.90 0.13
N LEU A 24 -8.96 -3.23 0.01
CA LEU A 24 -7.99 -4.10 0.66
C LEU A 24 -6.56 -3.81 0.16
N ALA A 25 -6.36 -3.69 -1.14
CA ALA A 25 -5.04 -3.37 -1.71
C ALA A 25 -4.52 -2.02 -1.21
N GLN A 26 -5.39 -1.00 -1.13
CA GLN A 26 -5.01 0.31 -0.59
C GLN A 26 -4.55 0.24 0.88
N VAL A 27 -5.25 -0.54 1.72
CA VAL A 27 -4.86 -0.73 3.12
C VAL A 27 -3.54 -1.50 3.23
N LEU A 28 -3.31 -2.51 2.40
CA LEU A 28 -2.05 -3.25 2.41
C LEU A 28 -0.88 -2.36 1.98
N ILE A 29 -1.07 -1.54 0.94
CA ILE A 29 -0.05 -0.58 0.49
C ILE A 29 0.23 0.46 1.59
N SER A 30 -0.78 0.95 2.30
CA SER A 30 -0.57 1.96 3.35
C SER A 30 0.23 1.41 4.54
N VAL A 31 0.07 0.14 4.89
CA VAL A 31 0.86 -0.53 5.93
C VAL A 31 2.33 -0.61 5.52
N VAL A 32 2.61 -0.98 4.27
CA VAL A 32 3.99 -1.06 3.75
C VAL A 32 4.64 0.34 3.76
N LEU A 33 3.95 1.35 3.25
CA LEU A 33 4.43 2.74 3.27
C LEU A 33 4.70 3.26 4.70
N ALA A 34 3.87 2.90 5.67
CA ALA A 34 4.08 3.31 7.06
C ALA A 34 5.36 2.70 7.65
N ILE A 35 5.64 1.44 7.35
CA ILE A 35 6.87 0.75 7.77
C ILE A 35 8.08 1.39 7.09
N GLU A 36 8.00 1.64 5.79
CA GLU A 36 9.01 2.28 4.98
C GLU A 36 9.40 3.68 5.48
N ILE A 37 8.41 4.52 5.82
CA ILE A 37 8.66 5.85 6.40
C ILE A 37 9.34 5.72 7.77
N GLY A 38 8.92 4.74 8.58
CA GLY A 38 9.57 4.42 9.86
C GLY A 38 11.03 4.01 9.66
N PHE A 39 11.32 3.19 8.66
CA PHE A 39 12.67 2.78 8.30
C PHE A 39 13.54 3.96 7.86
N ILE A 40 13.03 4.84 6.99
CA ILE A 40 13.73 6.06 6.57
C ILE A 40 14.09 6.92 7.80
N ASN A 41 13.14 7.13 8.71
CA ASN A 41 13.35 7.99 9.88
C ASN A 41 14.33 7.40 10.90
N THR A 42 14.39 6.07 11.04
CA THR A 42 15.22 5.40 12.05
C THR A 42 16.60 5.01 11.55
N VAL A 43 16.73 4.66 10.26
CA VAL A 43 17.96 4.09 9.69
C VAL A 43 18.67 5.07 8.76
N MET A 44 17.91 5.87 8.01
CA MET A 44 18.49 6.71 6.95
C MET A 44 18.65 8.19 7.32
N ILE A 45 17.72 8.74 8.10
CA ILE A 45 17.80 10.10 8.62
C ILE A 45 18.56 10.05 9.94
N LYS A 46 19.75 10.64 9.97
CA LYS A 46 20.55 10.83 11.18
C LYS A 46 20.83 12.32 11.33
N ASP A 47 20.57 12.85 12.52
CA ASP A 47 20.78 14.29 12.83
C ASP A 47 20.05 15.25 11.88
N GLY A 48 18.87 14.85 11.39
CA GLY A 48 18.04 15.65 10.47
C GLY A 48 18.55 15.70 9.03
N THR A 49 19.61 14.95 8.69
CA THR A 49 20.17 14.86 7.34
C THR A 49 20.01 13.44 6.80
N LEU A 50 19.58 13.32 5.55
CA LEU A 50 19.53 12.03 4.86
C LEU A 50 20.95 11.66 4.44
N THR A 51 21.46 10.55 4.98
CA THR A 51 22.83 10.14 4.73
C THR A 51 22.93 9.44 3.36
N THR A 52 23.31 10.16 2.31
CA THR A 52 23.43 9.65 0.93
C THR A 52 24.75 8.93 0.65
N THR A 53 25.20 8.09 1.60
CA THR A 53 26.34 7.20 1.33
C THR A 53 25.98 6.15 0.29
N LEU A 54 26.98 5.56 -0.37
CA LEU A 54 26.78 4.45 -1.30
C LEU A 54 26.02 3.29 -0.63
N GLU A 55 26.36 3.00 0.64
CA GLU A 55 25.67 2.00 1.46
C GLU A 55 24.20 2.37 1.71
N GLY A 56 23.91 3.62 2.07
CA GLY A 56 22.54 4.12 2.25
C GLY A 56 21.70 4.03 0.98
N ASN A 57 22.27 4.39 -0.17
CA ASN A 57 21.59 4.31 -1.46
C ASN A 57 21.28 2.86 -1.88
N LEU A 58 22.23 1.93 -1.65
CA LEU A 58 22.00 0.50 -1.87
C LEU A 58 20.95 -0.07 -0.90
N THR A 59 20.93 0.42 0.34
CA THR A 59 19.95 0.00 1.34
C THR A 59 18.54 0.40 0.94
N ILE A 60 18.33 1.62 0.41
CA ILE A 60 17.04 2.04 -0.15
C ILE A 60 16.62 1.08 -1.27
N LEU A 61 17.52 0.83 -2.23
CA LEU A 61 17.23 0.02 -3.42
C LEU A 61 16.85 -1.44 -3.09
N ILE A 62 17.32 -1.98 -1.97
CA ILE A 62 17.03 -3.37 -1.57
C ILE A 62 15.75 -3.45 -0.71
N VAL A 63 15.45 -2.41 0.06
CA VAL A 63 14.32 -2.38 1.00
C VAL A 63 13.01 -1.94 0.34
N PHE A 64 13.09 -1.10 -0.70
CA PHE A 64 11.96 -0.57 -1.48
C PHE A 64 11.95 -1.15 -2.90
#